data_AF-D7KVA1-F1
#
_entry.id   AF-D7KVA1-F1
#
_cell.length_a   1.000
_cell.length_b   1.000
_cell.length_c   1.000
_cell.angle_alpha   90.00
_cell.angle_beta   90.00
_cell.angle_gamma   90.00
#
_symmetry.space_group_name_H-M   'P 1'
#
loop_
_entity.id
_entity.type
_entity.pdbx_description
1 polymer ?
#
loop_
_entity_poly.entity_id
_entity_poly.type
_entity_poly.pdbx_seq_one_letter_code
_entity_poly.pdbx_strand_id
1 'polypeptide(L)'
;MAEEIILLDYWASMFGMRTRIALEEKGVKYEYREEDLSNKSTLLLEMNPIHKKIPVLIHKGKPICESIIQVQYIDELWPDTNPILPSDPYQRAQVRFWADYIDKKTYVPCKALWSETGEKQEAAKMEFIEVLKSQDT
;
A
#
# COMPACT_ATOMS: atom_id res chain seq x y z
N MET A 1 25.90 -9.30 5.69
CA MET A 1 24.82 -10.12 5.11
C MET A 1 23.78 -9.16 4.59
N ALA A 2 23.35 -9.29 3.34
CA ALA A 2 22.32 -8.41 2.78
C ALA A 2 21.05 -8.47 3.65
N GLU A 3 20.35 -7.35 3.82
CA GLU A 3 19.09 -7.35 4.57
C GLU A 3 18.06 -8.19 3.81
N GLU A 4 17.58 -9.25 4.45
CA GLU A 4 16.55 -10.11 3.87
C GLU A 4 15.21 -9.38 3.92
N ILE A 5 14.79 -8.89 2.76
CA ILE A 5 13.52 -8.19 2.55
C ILE A 5 12.76 -8.94 1.47
N ILE A 6 11.57 -9.41 1.80
CA ILE A 6 10.64 -10.08 0.89
C ILE A 6 9.36 -9.25 0.84
N LEU A 7 8.84 -9.01 -0.35
CA LEU A 7 7.56 -8.37 -0.57
C LEU A 7 6.59 -9.38 -1.20
N LEU A 8 5.58 -9.79 -0.45
CA LEU A 8 4.44 -10.54 -0.98
C LEU A 8 3.44 -9.55 -1.57
N ASP A 9 3.18 -9.62 -2.87
CA ASP A 9 2.33 -8.65 -3.55
C ASP A 9 1.61 -9.25 -4.77
N TYR A 10 0.67 -8.49 -5.31
CA TYR A 10 -0.01 -8.76 -6.57
C TYR A 10 0.31 -7.66 -7.58
N TRP A 11 0.72 -8.01 -8.79
CA TRP A 11 1.29 -7.08 -9.76
C TRP A 11 0.43 -5.82 -10.00
N ALA A 12 -0.90 -5.98 -10.08
CA ALA A 12 -1.86 -4.90 -10.34
C ALA A 12 -2.40 -4.22 -9.07
N SER A 13 -1.93 -4.60 -7.88
CA SER A 13 -2.36 -3.97 -6.62
C SER A 13 -1.78 -2.56 -6.49
N MET A 14 -2.66 -1.55 -6.53
CA MET A 14 -2.28 -0.16 -6.25
C MET A 14 -1.70 0.05 -4.84
N PHE A 15 -2.12 -0.78 -3.87
CA PHE A 15 -1.56 -0.75 -2.52
C PHE A 15 -0.13 -1.32 -2.49
N GLY A 16 0.09 -2.39 -3.25
CA GLY A 16 1.41 -3.01 -3.43
C GLY A 16 2.42 -2.12 -4.13
N MET A 17 1.95 -1.39 -5.15
CA MET A 17 2.76 -0.40 -5.87
C MET A 17 3.36 0.65 -4.92
N ARG A 18 2.65 1.06 -3.86
CA ARG A 18 3.19 2.02 -2.88
C ARG A 18 4.43 1.49 -2.19
N THR A 19 4.40 0.24 -1.74
CA THR A 19 5.54 -0.40 -1.07
C THR A 19 6.68 -0.64 -2.03
N ARG A 20 6.40 -1.05 -3.28
CA ARG A 20 7.40 -1.14 -4.35
C ARG A 20 8.09 0.20 -4.57
N ILE A 21 7.32 1.27 -4.77
CA ILE A 21 7.85 2.63 -4.96
C ILE A 21 8.73 3.03 -3.77
N ALA A 22 8.28 2.84 -2.54
CA ALA A 22 9.08 3.19 -1.37
C ALA A 22 10.40 2.41 -1.30
N LEU A 23 10.41 1.11 -1.61
CA LEU A 23 11.64 0.31 -1.64
C LEU A 23 12.61 0.79 -2.74
N GLU A 24 12.10 1.09 -3.92
CA GLU A 24 12.90 1.63 -5.04
C GLU A 24 13.44 3.03 -4.74
N GLU A 25 12.63 3.92 -4.14
CA GLU A 25 13.06 5.26 -3.72
C GLU A 25 14.22 5.22 -2.71
N LYS A 26 14.26 4.20 -1.85
CA LYS A 26 15.38 3.97 -0.92
C LYS A 26 16.55 3.21 -1.55
N GLY A 27 16.42 2.73 -2.80
CA GLY A 27 17.44 1.93 -3.48
C GLY A 27 17.70 0.57 -2.81
N VAL A 28 16.71 0.04 -2.09
CA VAL A 28 16.84 -1.19 -1.30
C VAL A 28 16.52 -2.38 -2.17
N LYS A 29 17.40 -3.39 -2.18
CA LYS A 29 17.14 -4.66 -2.86
C LYS A 29 16.18 -5.50 -2.03
N TYR A 30 15.17 -6.07 -2.67
CA TYR A 30 14.20 -6.98 -2.06
C TYR A 30 13.85 -8.11 -3.03
N GLU A 31 13.35 -9.21 -2.49
CA GLU A 31 12.74 -10.29 -3.26
C GLU A 31 11.24 -10.00 -3.43
N TYR A 32 10.81 -9.82 -4.68
CA TYR A 32 9.39 -9.73 -5.01
C TYR A 32 8.79 -11.12 -5.19
N ARG A 33 7.70 -11.43 -4.49
CA ARG A 33 6.94 -12.67 -4.66
C ARG A 33 5.50 -12.35 -5.06
N GLU A 34 5.13 -12.79 -6.25
CA GLU A 34 3.76 -12.69 -6.76
C GLU A 34 2.85 -13.66 -5.98
N GLU A 35 1.73 -13.15 -5.47
CA GLU A 35 0.70 -13.93 -4.79
C GLU A 35 -0.52 -14.17 -5.69
N ASP A 36 -0.95 -15.43 -5.75
CA ASP A 36 -2.26 -15.77 -6.31
C ASP A 36 -3.35 -15.48 -5.25
N LEU A 37 -4.14 -14.44 -5.48
CA LEU A 37 -5.20 -14.03 -4.54
C LEU A 37 -6.36 -15.03 -4.43
N SER A 38 -6.49 -15.95 -5.40
CA SER A 38 -7.47 -17.05 -5.38
C SER A 38 -6.95 -18.26 -4.62
N ASN A 39 -5.63 -18.43 -4.55
CA ASN A 39 -4.95 -19.52 -3.85
C ASN A 39 -3.75 -18.99 -3.05
N LYS A 40 -4.05 -18.34 -1.93
CA LYS A 40 -3.07 -17.64 -1.08
C LYS A 40 -2.01 -18.59 -0.55
N SER A 41 -0.75 -18.15 -0.58
CA SER A 41 0.36 -18.93 -0.04
C SER A 41 0.23 -19.15 1.48
N THR A 42 0.81 -20.24 1.99
CA THR A 42 0.90 -20.48 3.45
C THR A 42 1.66 -19.36 4.14
N LEU A 43 2.71 -18.84 3.49
CA LEU A 43 3.51 -17.73 3.99
C LEU A 43 2.68 -16.46 4.17
N LEU A 44 1.81 -16.11 3.21
CA LEU A 44 0.91 -14.96 3.34
C LEU A 44 -0.05 -15.12 4.53
N LEU A 45 -0.60 -16.33 4.71
CA LEU A 45 -1.53 -16.63 5.81
C LEU A 45 -0.84 -16.59 7.17
N GLU A 46 0.42 -17.02 7.26
CA GLU A 46 1.24 -16.95 8.47
C GLU A 46 1.66 -15.51 8.80
N MET A 47 2.04 -14.73 7.78
CA MET A 47 2.59 -13.38 7.96
C MET A 47 1.51 -12.30 8.13
N ASN A 48 0.29 -12.52 7.60
CA ASN A 48 -0.87 -11.66 7.82
C ASN A 48 -2.13 -12.48 8.17
N PRO A 49 -2.19 -13.10 9.37
CA PRO A 49 -3.29 -13.98 9.75
C PRO A 49 -4.63 -13.23 9.92
N ILE A 50 -4.55 -11.93 10.26
CA ILE A 50 -5.72 -11.08 10.55
C ILE A 50 -6.45 -10.72 9.26
N HIS A 51 -5.78 -10.03 8.34
CA HIS A 51 -6.42 -9.53 7.12
C HIS A 51 -6.25 -10.47 5.93
N LYS A 52 -5.20 -11.30 5.91
CA LYS A 52 -4.88 -12.22 4.80
C LYS A 52 -4.83 -11.48 3.46
N LYS A 53 -4.28 -10.27 3.47
CA LYS A 53 -4.18 -9.35 2.31
C LYS A 53 -2.73 -9.02 2.02
N ILE A 54 -2.48 -8.72 0.75
CA ILE A 54 -1.25 -8.08 0.26
C ILE A 54 -1.43 -6.55 0.24
N PRO A 55 -0.33 -5.77 0.19
CA PRO A 55 1.06 -6.20 0.32
C PRO A 55 1.42 -6.66 1.74
N VAL A 56 2.40 -7.55 1.85
CA VAL A 56 3.07 -7.89 3.12
C VAL A 56 4.57 -7.76 2.93
N LEU A 57 5.18 -6.86 3.68
CA LEU A 57 6.64 -6.70 3.73
C LEU A 57 7.18 -7.57 4.85
N ILE A 58 8.15 -8.43 4.56
CA ILE A 58 8.83 -9.26 5.55
C ILE A 58 10.27 -8.78 5.61
N HIS A 59 10.68 -8.21 6.75
CA HIS A 59 12.04 -7.75 6.96
C HIS A 59 12.68 -8.54 8.10
N LYS A 60 13.75 -9.30 7.80
CA LYS A 60 14.44 -10.18 8.77
C LYS A 60 13.46 -11.13 9.47
N GLY A 61 12.57 -11.75 8.69
CA GLY A 61 11.55 -12.68 9.15
C GLY A 61 10.38 -12.06 9.92
N LYS A 62 10.31 -10.73 10.06
CA LYS A 62 9.23 -10.04 10.78
C LYS A 62 8.26 -9.40 9.77
N PRO A 63 6.94 -9.66 9.87
CA PRO A 63 5.97 -9.10 8.95
C PRO A 63 5.57 -7.67 9.32
N ILE A 64 5.38 -6.84 8.31
CA ILE A 64 4.79 -5.51 8.35
C ILE A 64 3.63 -5.50 7.35
N CYS A 65 2.41 -5.30 7.85
CA CYS A 65 1.18 -5.25 7.05
C CYS A 65 0.74 -3.81 6.83
N GLU A 66 -0.21 -3.61 5.90
CA GLU A 66 -0.77 -2.33 5.48
C GLU A 66 0.22 -1.43 4.71
N SER A 67 -0.13 -1.10 3.46
CA SER A 67 0.77 -0.39 2.54
C SER A 67 1.32 0.94 3.07
N ILE A 68 0.49 1.78 3.69
CA ILE A 68 0.95 3.07 4.26
C ILE A 68 1.80 2.89 5.52
N ILE A 69 1.57 1.82 6.30
CA ILE A 69 2.45 1.48 7.44
C ILE A 69 3.81 1.00 6.91
N GLN A 70 3.82 0.18 5.86
CA GLN A 70 5.04 -0.27 5.20
C GLN A 70 5.86 0.90 4.63
N VAL A 71 5.21 1.86 3.95
CA VAL A 71 5.88 3.07 3.45
C VAL A 71 6.54 3.87 4.58
N GLN A 72 5.83 4.09 5.70
CA GLN A 72 6.39 4.79 6.85
C GLN A 72 7.55 4.01 7.48
N TYR A 73 7.42 2.69 7.60
CA TYR A 73 8.47 1.82 8.12
C TYR A 73 9.75 1.89 7.27
N ILE A 74 9.60 1.86 5.94
CA ILE A 74 10.70 2.02 4.99
C ILE A 74 11.33 3.41 5.14
N ASP A 75 10.52 4.47 5.25
CA ASP A 75 11.01 5.84 5.41
C ASP A 75 11.79 6.04 6.71
N GLU A 76 11.34 5.44 7.81
CA GLU A 76 11.98 5.51 9.13
C GLU A 76 13.27 4.69 9.20
N LEU A 77 13.37 3.60 8.46
CA LEU A 77 14.54 2.73 8.46
C LEU A 77 15.70 3.30 7.61
N TRP A 78 15.38 3.99 6.52
CA TRP A 78 16.35 4.67 5.66
C TRP A 78 16.00 6.17 5.52
N PRO A 79 16.12 6.96 6.61
CA PRO A 79 15.65 8.34 6.64
C PRO A 79 16.51 9.30 5.81
N ASP A 80 17.79 8.96 5.58
CA ASP A 80 18.75 9.85 4.91
C ASP A 80 18.70 9.76 3.37
N THR A 81 18.06 8.73 2.82
CA THR A 81 17.95 8.51 1.36
C THR A 81 16.53 8.82 0.93
N ASN A 82 16.33 9.83 0.08
CA ASN A 82 15.02 10.25 -0.45
C ASN A 82 13.89 10.24 0.61
N PRO A 83 13.87 11.19 1.55
CA PRO A 83 12.83 11.26 2.58
C PRO A 83 11.44 11.35 1.95
N ILE A 84 10.56 10.41 2.30
CA ILE A 84 9.21 10.32 1.74
C ILE A 84 8.27 11.26 2.53
N LEU A 85 8.40 11.28 3.86
CA LEU A 85 7.61 12.13 4.74
C LEU A 85 8.34 13.43 5.07
N PRO A 86 7.60 14.55 5.22
CA PRO A 86 8.15 15.78 5.76
C PRO A 86 8.69 15.60 7.19
N SER A 87 9.78 16.31 7.50
CA SER A 87 10.34 16.40 8.86
C SER A 87 9.48 17.25 9.79
N ASP A 88 8.81 18.28 9.26
CA ASP A 88 7.87 19.11 10.01
C ASP A 88 6.65 18.29 10.48
N PRO A 89 6.32 18.29 11.79
CA PRO A 89 5.23 17.50 12.32
C PRO A 89 3.85 17.84 11.74
N TYR A 90 3.58 19.12 11.45
CA TYR A 90 2.30 19.55 10.92
C TYR A 90 2.14 19.08 9.47
N GLN A 91 3.15 19.28 8.63
CA GLN A 91 3.15 18.78 7.25
C GLN A 91 3.05 17.25 7.20
N ARG A 92 3.76 16.53 8.08
CA ARG A 92 3.64 15.08 8.18
C ARG A 92 2.24 14.63 8.59
N ALA A 93 1.56 15.38 9.47
CA ALA A 93 0.16 15.11 9.82
C ALA A 93 -0.78 15.32 8.62
N GLN A 94 -0.55 16.35 7.79
CA GLN A 94 -1.33 16.59 6.56
C GLN A 94 -1.14 15.48 5.53
N VAL A 95 0.09 15.00 5.32
CA VAL A 95 0.37 13.87 4.42
C VAL A 95 -0.34 12.60 4.91
N ARG A 96 -0.29 12.32 6.22
CA ARG A 96 -0.98 11.17 6.83
C ARG A 96 -2.50 11.27 6.69
N PHE A 97 -3.07 12.47 6.83
CA PHE A 97 -4.50 12.71 6.61
C PHE A 97 -4.91 12.37 5.18
N TRP A 98 -4.18 12.88 4.18
CA TRP A 98 -4.50 12.61 2.79
C TRP A 98 -4.31 11.14 2.40
N ALA A 99 -3.28 10.47 2.92
CA ALA A 99 -3.11 9.03 2.73
C ALA A 99 -4.30 8.22 3.30
N ASP A 100 -4.76 8.55 4.51
CA ASP A 100 -5.93 7.92 5.14
C ASP A 100 -7.23 8.22 4.38
N TYR A 101 -7.40 9.46 3.91
CA TYR A 101 -8.55 9.85 3.07
C TYR A 101 -8.62 9.00 1.80
N ILE A 102 -7.49 8.88 1.08
CA ILE A 102 -7.41 8.07 -0.13
C ILE A 102 -7.78 6.62 0.17
N ASP A 103 -7.22 6.01 1.22
CA ASP A 103 -7.51 4.62 1.56
C ASP A 103 -8.99 4.39 1.87
N LYS A 104 -9.59 5.25 2.68
CA LYS A 104 -11.01 5.15 3.05
C LYS A 104 -11.94 5.35 1.87
N LYS A 105 -11.62 6.30 0.98
CA LYS A 105 -12.51 6.68 -0.13
C LYS A 105 -12.31 5.84 -1.39
N THR A 106 -11.17 5.17 -1.55
CA THR A 106 -10.89 4.39 -2.77
C THR A 106 -11.06 2.88 -2.58
N TYR A 107 -10.93 2.35 -1.36
CA TYR A 107 -10.88 0.89 -1.15
C TYR A 107 -12.09 0.13 -1.71
N VAL A 108 -13.31 0.58 -1.40
CA VAL A 108 -14.55 -0.04 -1.87
C VAL A 108 -14.91 0.42 -3.29
N PRO A 109 -14.92 1.73 -3.60
CA PRO A 109 -15.36 2.21 -4.91
C PRO A 109 -14.44 1.74 -6.04
N CYS A 110 -13.12 1.77 -5.86
CA CYS A 110 -12.20 1.31 -6.91
C CYS A 110 -12.37 -0.16 -7.22
N LYS A 111 -12.71 -1.01 -6.24
CA LYS A 111 -13.04 -2.41 -6.49
C LYS A 111 -14.32 -2.51 -7.34
N ALA A 112 -15.37 -1.82 -6.92
CA ALA A 112 -16.66 -1.84 -7.60
C ALA A 112 -16.61 -1.31 -9.04
N LEU A 113 -15.71 -0.36 -9.33
CA LEU A 113 -15.54 0.20 -10.68
C LEU A 113 -15.27 -0.86 -11.75
N TRP A 114 -14.44 -1.87 -11.44
CA TRP A 114 -14.08 -2.91 -12.40
C TRP A 114 -14.73 -4.26 -12.12
N SER A 115 -15.23 -4.52 -10.90
CA SER A 115 -15.80 -5.82 -10.53
C SER A 115 -17.34 -5.87 -10.50
N GLU A 116 -18.03 -4.73 -10.45
CA GLU A 116 -19.50 -4.67 -10.36
C GLU A 116 -20.11 -4.03 -11.63
N THR A 117 -21.43 -4.15 -11.79
CA THR A 117 -22.20 -3.55 -12.90
C THR A 117 -23.48 -2.88 -12.37
N GLY A 118 -24.13 -2.06 -13.19
CA GLY A 118 -25.38 -1.39 -12.84
C GLY A 118 -25.21 -0.28 -11.80
N GLU A 119 -26.18 -0.14 -10.89
CA GLU A 119 -26.25 0.95 -9.91
C GLU A 119 -24.99 1.06 -9.04
N LYS A 120 -24.40 -0.08 -8.65
CA LYS A 120 -23.19 -0.10 -7.82
C LYS A 120 -21.97 0.46 -8.55
N GLN A 121 -21.84 0.16 -9.85
CA GLN A 121 -20.73 0.69 -10.66
C GLN A 121 -20.90 2.20 -10.86
N GLU A 122 -22.13 2.66 -11.07
CA GLU A 122 -22.40 4.09 -11.28
C GLU A 122 -22.19 4.92 -10.01
N ALA A 123 -22.60 4.40 -8.85
CA ALA A 123 -22.26 5.00 -7.55
C ALA A 123 -20.74 5.09 -7.35
N ALA A 124 -20.01 4.02 -7.67
CA ALA A 124 -18.55 4.00 -7.56
C ALA A 124 -17.86 5.02 -8.49
N LYS A 125 -18.38 5.24 -9.71
CA LYS A 125 -17.88 6.29 -10.62
C LYS A 125 -18.06 7.68 -10.01
N MET A 126 -19.23 7.98 -9.47
CA MET A 126 -19.50 9.27 -8.86
C MET A 126 -18.59 9.54 -7.66
N GLU A 127 -18.45 8.56 -6.76
CA GLU A 127 -17.56 8.64 -5.60
C GLU A 127 -16.09 8.81 -6.02
N PHE A 128 -15.63 8.05 -7.01
CA PHE A 128 -14.24 8.14 -7.45
C PHE A 128 -13.91 9.48 -8.14
N ILE A 129 -14.84 10.03 -8.92
CA ILE A 129 -14.69 11.38 -9.51
C ILE A 129 -14.64 12.46 -8.43
N GLU A 130 -15.41 12.32 -7.34
CA GLU A 130 -15.33 13.24 -6.20
C GLU A 130 -13.97 13.19 -5.51
N VAL A 131 -13.41 11.98 -5.33
CA VAL A 131 -12.04 11.81 -4.80
C VAL A 131 -11.02 12.54 -5.66
N LEU A 132 -11.09 12.41 -6.99
CA LEU A 132 -10.15 13.11 -7.88
C LEU A 132 -10.26 14.63 -7.75
N LYS A 133 -11.48 15.17 -7.72
CA LYS A 133 -11.70 16.63 -7.58
C LYS A 133 -11.18 17.18 -6.24
N SER A 134 -11.25 16.38 -5.17
CA SER A 134 -10.79 16.81 -3.85
C SER A 134 -9.27 17.01 -3.74
N GLN A 135 -8.50 16.47 -4.69
CA GLN A 135 -7.04 16.60 -4.73
C GLN A 135 -6.57 17.86 -5.48
N ASP A 136 -7.47 18.54 -6.21
CA ASP A 136 -7.18 19.74 -7.01
C ASP A 136 -7.41 21.07 -6.26
N THR A 137 -7.88 21.02 -5.01
CA THR A 137 -8.19 22.18 -4.16
C THR A 137 -7.18 22.34 -3.02
#